data_AF-A0A537SWU8-F1
#
_entry.id   AF-A0A537SWU8-F1
#
_cell.length_a   1.000
_cell.length_b   1.000
_cell.length_c   1.000
_cell.angle_alpha   90.00
_cell.angle_beta   90.00
_cell.angle_gamma   90.00
#
_symmetry.space_group_name_H-M   'P 1'
#
loop_
_entity.id
_entity.type
_entity.pdbx_description
1 polymer ?
#
loop_
_entity_poly.entity_id
_entity_poly.type
_entity_poly.pdbx_seq_one_letter_code
_entity_poly.pdbx_strand_id
1 'polypeptide(L)'
;ILNLKQGAEDTDAACEGLYRELTAKGIEVLYDDTDQRAGAKFAAADLIGIPWQILVGPKGLAEGKLELKRRSDGARENLGPADVVARLSS
;
A
#
# COMPACT_ATOMS: atom_id res chain seq x y z
N ILE A 1 -1.12 3.04 -2.71
CA ILE A 1 0.00 2.57 -1.87
C ILE A 1 0.30 3.66 -0.86
N LEU A 2 0.33 3.33 0.43
CA LEU A 2 0.64 4.26 1.51
C LEU A 2 1.96 3.84 2.16
N ASN A 3 3.00 4.66 1.99
CA ASN A 3 4.27 4.47 2.68
C ASN A 3 4.14 4.96 4.12
N LEU A 4 4.25 4.06 5.09
CA LEU A 4 4.10 4.38 6.51
C LEU A 4 5.41 4.82 7.17
N LYS A 5 6.54 4.71 6.46
CA LYS A 5 7.85 5.18 6.92
C LYS A 5 8.66 5.74 5.75
N GLN A 6 8.19 6.87 5.21
CA GLN A 6 8.89 7.56 4.14
C GLN A 6 10.36 7.85 4.51
N GLY A 7 11.26 7.63 3.56
CA GLY A 7 12.70 7.87 3.72
C GLY A 7 13.46 6.69 4.33
N ALA A 8 12.79 5.57 4.61
CA ALA A 8 13.47 4.31 4.92
C ALA A 8 13.61 3.48 3.63
N GLU A 9 14.85 3.06 3.35
CA GLU A 9 15.23 2.38 2.11
C GLU A 9 14.32 1.19 1.77
N ASP A 10 14.06 0.32 2.75
CA ASP A 10 13.24 -0.88 2.53
C ASP A 10 11.80 -0.54 2.15
N THR A 11 11.17 0.42 2.84
CA THR A 11 9.77 0.79 2.58
C THR A 11 9.62 1.60 1.29
N ASP A 12 10.58 2.48 1.00
CA ASP A 12 10.60 3.26 -0.24
C ASP A 12 10.76 2.33 -1.45
N ALA A 13 11.73 1.41 -1.40
CA ALA A 13 11.95 0.43 -2.46
C ALA A 13 10.75 -0.51 -2.65
N ALA A 14 10.13 -0.99 -1.56
CA ALA A 14 8.94 -1.82 -1.65
C ALA A 14 7.75 -1.08 -2.27
N CYS A 15 7.51 0.17 -1.88
CA CYS A 15 6.46 0.99 -2.45
C CYS A 15 6.68 1.26 -3.94
N GLU A 16 7.89 1.61 -4.35
CA GLU A 16 8.22 1.82 -5.77
C GLU A 16 8.05 0.53 -6.58
N GLY A 17 8.48 -0.62 -6.05
CA GLY A 17 8.33 -1.92 -6.70
C GLY A 17 6.86 -2.26 -6.95
N LEU A 18 6.02 -2.14 -5.92
CA LEU A 18 4.57 -2.34 -6.02
C LEU A 18 3.93 -1.37 -7.01
N TYR A 19 4.33 -0.10 -6.99
CA TYR A 19 3.82 0.90 -7.91
C TYR A 19 4.09 0.51 -9.36
N ARG A 20 5.34 0.14 -9.68
CA ARG A 20 5.74 -0.30 -11.03
C ARG A 20 5.01 -1.57 -11.46
N GLU A 21 4.90 -2.56 -10.58
CA GLU A 21 4.27 -3.84 -10.91
C GLU A 21 2.76 -3.70 -11.18
N LEU A 22 2.04 -2.98 -10.32
CA LEU A 22 0.61 -2.76 -10.47
C LEU A 22 0.29 -1.87 -11.69
N THR A 23 1.07 -0.81 -11.90
CA THR A 23 0.89 0.05 -13.09
C THR A 23 1.20 -0.68 -14.38
N ALA A 24 2.22 -1.55 -14.41
CA ALA A 24 2.51 -2.42 -15.55
C ALA A 24 1.37 -3.40 -15.88
N LYS A 25 0.55 -3.74 -14.88
CA LYS A 25 -0.69 -4.54 -15.05
C LYS A 25 -1.91 -3.70 -15.43
N GLY A 26 -1.74 -2.39 -15.69
CA GLY A 26 -2.82 -1.49 -16.10
C GLY A 26 -3.70 -0.98 -14.95
N ILE A 27 -3.30 -1.20 -13.70
CA ILE A 27 -4.03 -0.72 -12.52
C ILE A 27 -3.64 0.73 -12.27
N GLU A 28 -4.63 1.59 -12.06
CA GLU A 28 -4.39 2.96 -11.63
C GLU A 28 -3.98 2.98 -10.15
N VAL A 29 -2.79 3.50 -9.87
CA VAL A 29 -2.21 3.50 -8.53
C VAL A 29 -1.90 4.91 -8.08
N LEU A 30 -2.50 5.32 -6.96
CA LEU A 30 -2.04 6.48 -6.20
C LEU A 30 -0.98 6.03 -5.21
N TYR A 31 0.22 6.58 -5.31
CA TYR A 31 1.30 6.37 -4.36
C TYR A 31 1.46 7.60 -3.46
N ASP A 32 1.28 7.42 -2.15
CA ASP A 32 1.48 8.46 -1.14
C ASP A 32 2.83 8.24 -0.42
N ASP A 33 3.83 8.96 -0.93
CA ASP A 33 5.21 9.06 -0.46
C ASP A 33 5.46 10.32 0.39
N THR A 34 4.40 10.98 0.86
CA THR A 34 4.55 12.19 1.68
C THR A 34 5.16 11.88 3.05
N ASP A 35 5.93 12.79 3.65
CA ASP A 35 6.42 12.64 5.04
C ASP A 35 5.33 13.05 6.05
N GLN A 36 4.19 12.36 5.98
CA GLN A 36 3.06 12.55 6.88
C GLN A 36 2.83 11.32 7.75
N ARG A 37 2.23 11.53 8.93
CA ARG A 37 1.84 10.43 9.82
C ARG A 37 0.81 9.53 9.15
N ALA A 38 0.86 8.24 9.46
CA ALA A 38 -0.04 7.22 8.92
C ALA A 38 -1.53 7.61 8.99
N GLY A 39 -1.98 8.19 10.10
CA GLY A 39 -3.38 8.64 10.24
C GLY A 39 -3.81 9.70 9.21
N ALA A 40 -2.93 10.62 8.84
CA ALA A 40 -3.21 11.63 7.82
C ALA A 40 -3.32 11.00 6.42
N LYS A 41 -2.41 10.06 6.11
CA LYS A 41 -2.43 9.28 4.87
C LYS A 41 -3.70 8.44 4.74
N PHE A 42 -4.14 7.79 5.82
CA PHE A 42 -5.40 7.04 5.84
C PHE A 42 -6.60 7.95 5.58
N ALA A 43 -6.66 9.09 6.25
CA ALA A 43 -7.73 10.06 6.04
C ALA A 43 -7.76 10.58 4.59
N ALA A 44 -6.59 10.88 4.01
CA ALA A 44 -6.49 11.30 2.61
C ALA A 44 -6.97 10.20 1.64
N ALA A 45 -6.53 8.95 1.82
CA ALA A 45 -6.96 7.84 0.99
C ALA A 45 -8.47 7.55 1.11
N ASP A 46 -9.02 7.63 2.33
CA ASP A 46 -10.44 7.44 2.59
C ASP A 46 -11.29 8.58 1.99
N LEU A 47 -10.78 9.83 2.02
CA LEU A 47 -11.39 11.02 1.44
C LEU A 47 -11.41 10.98 -0.09
N ILE A 48 -10.29 10.60 -0.72
CA ILE A 48 -10.19 10.41 -2.17
C ILE A 48 -11.11 9.26 -2.62
N GLY A 49 -11.41 8.31 -1.72
CA GLY A 49 -12.29 7.18 -2.01
C GLY A 49 -11.56 5.98 -2.60
N ILE A 50 -10.27 5.82 -2.29
CA ILE A 50 -9.45 4.71 -2.79
C ILE A 50 -10.05 3.36 -2.30
N PRO A 51 -10.49 2.47 -3.21
CA PRO A 51 -11.20 1.25 -2.83
C PRO A 51 -10.31 0.23 -2.10
N TRP A 52 -9.04 0.16 -2.51
CA TRP A 52 -8.03 -0.74 -1.96
C TRP A 52 -6.79 0.05 -1.53
N GLN A 53 -6.42 -0.10 -0.26
CA GLN A 53 -5.29 0.60 0.33
C GLN A 53 -4.23 -0.44 0.69
N ILE A 54 -3.05 -0.33 0.07
CA ILE A 54 -1.87 -1.14 0.41
C ILE A 54 -1.04 -0.33 1.40
N LEU A 55 -0.92 -0.81 2.63
CA LEU A 55 -0.16 -0.19 3.70
C LEU A 55 1.21 -0.87 3.79
N VAL A 56 2.26 -0.07 3.59
CA VAL A 56 3.65 -0.55 3.60
C VAL A 56 4.34 0.04 4.81
N GLY A 57 4.53 -0.78 5.84
CA GLY A 57 5.19 -0.37 7.08
C GLY A 57 6.37 -1.27 7.43
N PRO A 58 7.37 -0.75 8.16
CA PRO A 58 8.66 -1.43 8.37
C PRO A 58 8.50 -2.77 9.09
N LYS A 59 7.59 -2.86 10.07
CA LYS A 59 7.34 -4.10 10.80
C LYS A 59 6.76 -5.21 9.92
N GLY A 60 5.72 -4.90 9.13
CA GLY A 60 5.13 -5.88 8.23
C GLY A 60 6.13 -6.33 7.17
N LEU A 61 6.89 -5.38 6.62
CA LEU A 61 7.88 -5.64 5.59
C LEU A 61 9.00 -6.57 6.11
N ALA A 62 9.46 -6.38 7.34
CA ALA A 62 10.41 -7.27 7.99
C ALA A 62 9.88 -8.70 8.18
N GLU A 63 8.56 -8.87 8.25
CA GLU A 63 7.88 -10.17 8.28
C GLU A 63 7.51 -10.70 6.87
N GLY A 64 7.91 -9.99 5.82
CA GLY A 64 7.58 -10.31 4.42
C GLY A 64 6.10 -10.08 4.07
N LYS A 65 5.42 -9.19 4.79
CA LYS A 65 3.98 -8.95 4.66
C LYS A 65 3.64 -7.48 4.44
N LEU A 66 2.54 -7.26 3.76
CA LEU A 66 1.88 -5.97 3.59
C LEU A 66 0.46 -6.06 4.15
N GLU A 67 -0.07 -4.95 4.63
CA GLU A 67 -1.48 -4.89 5.04
C GLU A 67 -2.32 -4.36 3.87
N LEU A 68 -3.27 -5.16 3.41
CA LEU A 68 -4.25 -4.77 2.39
C LEU A 68 -5.58 -4.46 3.09
N LYS A 69 -6.03 -3.21 2.97
CA LYS A 69 -7.31 -2.74 3.49
C LYS A 69 -8.32 -2.53 2.36
N ARG A 70 -9.54 -3.03 2.53
CA ARG A 70 -10.68 -2.72 1.67
C ARG A 70 -11.52 -1.62 2.29
N ARG A 71 -11.78 -0.54 1.55
CA ARG A 71 -12.53 0.62 2.08
C ARG A 71 -14.00 0.31 2.35
N SER A 72 -14.65 -0.51 1.53
CA SER A 72 -16.10 -0.73 1.57
C SER A 72 -16.61 -1.34 2.87
N ASP A 73 -15.84 -2.27 3.46
CA ASP A 73 -16.19 -3.01 4.67
C ASP A 73 -15.15 -2.83 5.80
N GLY A 74 -14.04 -2.15 5.51
CA GLY A 74 -12.95 -1.94 6.46
C GLY A 74 -12.09 -3.19 6.71
N ALA A 75 -12.31 -4.28 5.96
CA ALA A 75 -11.56 -5.51 6.12
C ALA A 75 -10.07 -5.29 5.85
N ARG A 76 -9.22 -5.95 6.65
CA ARG A 76 -7.76 -5.87 6.60
C ARG A 76 -7.17 -7.26 6.59
N GLU A 77 -6.26 -7.51 5.66
CA GLU A 77 -5.56 -8.79 5.52
C GLU A 77 -4.05 -8.53 5.44
N ASN A 78 -3.25 -9.35 6.10
CA ASN A 78 -1.79 -9.34 5.95
C ASN A 78 -1.38 -10.39 4.93
N LEU A 79 -0.83 -9.95 3.80
CA LEU A 79 -0.53 -10.78 2.63
C LEU A 79 0.92 -10.55 2.18
N GLY A 80 1.51 -11.53 1.51
CA GLY A 80 2.80 -11.33 0.85
C GLY A 80 2.67 -10.31 -0.30
N PRO A 81 3.74 -9.61 -0.70
CA PRO A 81 3.68 -8.64 -1.80
C PRO A 81 3.09 -9.22 -3.10
N ALA A 82 3.48 -10.43 -3.48
CA ALA A 82 2.95 -11.12 -4.66
C ALA A 82 1.44 -11.42 -4.55
N ASP A 83 0.97 -11.82 -3.36
CA ASP A 83 -0.44 -12.12 -3.12
C ASP A 83 -1.30 -10.85 -3.18
N VAL A 84 -0.77 -9.72 -2.68
CA VAL A 84 -1.42 -8.40 -2.82
C VAL A 84 -1.59 -8.04 -4.28
N VAL A 85 -0.54 -8.19 -5.09
CA VAL A 85 -0.61 -7.88 -6.52
C VAL A 85 -1.59 -8.82 -7.22
N ALA A 86 -1.53 -10.12 -6.94
CA ALA A 86 -2.45 -11.09 -7.52
C ALA A 86 -3.92 -10.73 -7.21
N ARG A 87 -4.23 -10.37 -5.95
CA ARG A 87 -5.57 -9.97 -5.51
C ARG A 87 -6.11 -8.73 -6.21
N LEU A 88 -5.26 -7.78 -6.59
CA LEU A 88 -5.67 -6.51 -7.20
C LEU A 88 -5.71 -6.57 -8.73
N SER A 89 -5.07 -7.58 -9.33
CA SER A 89 -5.04 -7.78 -10.79
C SER A 89 -6.03 -8.83 -11.31
N SER A 90 -6.86 -9.39 -10.42
CA SER A 90 -7.89 -10.39 -10.74
C SER A 90 -9.23 -9.78 -11.10
#